data_AF-A0A8T2SK82-F1
#
_entry.id   AF-A0A8T2SK82-F1
#
_cell.length_a   1.000
_cell.length_b   1.000
_cell.length_c   1.000
_cell.angle_alpha   90.00
_cell.angle_beta   90.00
_cell.angle_gamma   90.00
#
_symmetry.space_group_name_H-M   'P 1'
#
loop_
_entity.id
_entity.type
_entity.pdbx_description
1 polymer ?
#
loop_
_entity_poly.entity_id
_entity_poly.type
_entity_poly.pdbx_seq_one_letter_code
_entity_poly.pdbx_strand_id
1 'polypeptide(L)'
;MHENRWNIPRVPAIVELCIQAGVDIPLYPTKRRTEPVVVIDNEIVDFDAKEKHKSGNVGKCKIIKPTKFNEKHLYLKGSFDDLEVCALDAKNLAVLAEKTMQAWFLMRDGAKKLMSKYMVYVCGYCQQVHVGPKGAKTSECKGYKNYQRSGRHGWQEATIDDLIPPGYVWHVQDCRGPPLPTELRVFFGAAPAVIELCVQAGAAIPEDYKAMMRLDVVVPDLSELNKVV
;
A
#
# COMPACT_ATOMS: atom_id res chain seq x y z
N MET A 1 1.32 -0.23 29.60
CA MET A 1 1.51 -0.62 28.17
C MET A 1 0.30 -0.35 27.25
N HIS A 2 -0.85 0.17 27.72
CA HIS A 2 -2.00 0.50 26.85
C HIS A 2 -2.13 1.97 26.43
N GLU A 3 -1.42 2.88 27.09
CA GLU A 3 -1.58 4.34 26.91
C GLU A 3 -0.88 4.86 25.65
N ASN A 4 0.24 4.25 25.24
CA ASN A 4 1.03 4.71 24.09
C ASN A 4 0.37 4.43 22.73
N ARG A 5 -0.70 3.62 22.68
CA ARG A 5 -1.40 3.25 21.45
C ARG A 5 -2.02 4.45 20.71
N TRP A 6 -2.46 5.45 21.47
CA TRP A 6 -3.13 6.63 20.92
C TRP A 6 -2.16 7.77 20.56
N ASN A 7 -0.91 7.67 21.01
CA ASN A 7 0.10 8.71 20.84
C ASN A 7 1.07 8.45 19.67
N ILE A 8 1.04 7.25 19.09
CA ILE A 8 1.90 6.90 17.95
C ILE A 8 1.08 7.07 16.66
N PRO A 9 1.46 7.99 15.77
CA PRO A 9 0.77 8.17 14.49
C PRO A 9 0.89 6.89 13.66
N ARG A 10 -0.21 6.49 13.03
CA ARG A 10 -0.22 5.39 12.07
C ARG A 10 0.09 5.94 10.68
N VAL A 11 1.04 5.32 10.01
CA VAL A 11 1.43 5.61 8.62
C VAL A 11 1.27 4.36 7.76
N PRO A 12 1.07 4.46 6.44
CA PRO A 12 1.12 3.27 5.61
C PRO A 12 2.49 2.62 5.66
N ALA A 13 2.51 1.30 5.55
CA ALA A 13 3.74 0.54 5.69
C ALA A 13 4.79 0.88 4.61
N ILE A 14 4.38 1.27 3.39
CA ILE A 14 5.34 1.74 2.38
C ILE A 14 6.02 3.07 2.80
N VAL A 15 5.28 3.96 3.45
CA VAL A 15 5.81 5.23 3.97
C VAL A 15 6.78 4.95 5.11
N GLU A 16 6.43 4.04 6.02
CA GLU A 16 7.32 3.60 7.10
C GLU A 16 8.61 2.96 6.57
N LEU A 17 8.51 2.09 5.56
CA LEU A 17 9.68 1.49 4.90
C LEU A 17 10.60 2.57 4.31
N CYS A 18 10.06 3.57 3.62
CA CYS A 18 10.83 4.69 3.10
C CYS A 18 11.53 5.47 4.22
N ILE A 19 10.84 5.73 5.34
CA ILE A 19 11.41 6.42 6.50
C ILE A 19 12.58 5.62 7.10
N GLN A 20 12.41 4.31 7.29
CA GLN A 20 13.46 3.41 7.77
C GLN A 20 14.63 3.30 6.79
N ALA A 21 14.37 3.46 5.50
CA ALA A 21 15.39 3.52 4.44
C ALA A 21 16.18 4.84 4.40
N GLY A 22 15.76 5.87 5.15
CA GLY A 22 16.47 7.14 5.22
C GLY A 22 15.72 8.33 4.62
N VAL A 23 14.50 8.15 4.12
CA VAL A 23 13.70 9.26 3.58
C VAL A 23 13.18 10.12 4.73
N ASP A 24 13.47 11.42 4.69
CA ASP A 24 12.91 12.39 5.65
C ASP A 24 11.57 12.91 5.13
N ILE A 25 10.51 12.64 5.89
CA ILE A 25 9.16 13.12 5.58
C ILE A 25 8.77 14.13 6.66
N PRO A 26 8.65 15.43 6.35
CA PRO A 26 8.40 16.48 7.35
C PRO A 26 7.13 16.26 8.19
N LEU A 27 6.13 15.55 7.63
CA LEU A 27 4.89 15.19 8.33
C LEU A 27 5.10 14.11 9.41
N TYR A 28 6.15 13.29 9.28
CA TYR A 28 6.49 12.17 10.15
C TYR A 28 7.94 12.27 10.64
N PRO A 29 8.25 13.27 11.49
CA PRO A 29 9.60 13.46 12.00
C PRO A 29 10.05 12.23 12.78
N THR A 30 11.16 11.64 12.35
CA THR A 30 11.67 10.39 12.91
C THR A 30 13.04 10.61 13.52
N LYS A 31 13.25 10.16 14.77
CA LYS A 31 14.57 10.21 15.42
C LYS A 31 15.48 9.21 14.72
N ARG A 32 16.47 9.70 13.99
CA ARG A 32 17.56 8.88 13.44
C ARG A 32 18.59 8.65 14.53
N ARG A 33 18.77 7.39 14.90
CA ARG A 33 19.74 7.01 15.92
C ARG A 33 21.10 6.81 15.29
N THR A 34 22.12 7.38 15.92
CA THR A 34 23.53 7.23 15.53
C THR A 34 24.19 6.12 16.32
N GLU A 35 23.75 5.91 17.56
CA GLU A 35 24.22 4.82 18.41
C GLU A 35 23.27 3.60 18.35
N PRO A 36 23.81 2.38 18.44
CA PRO A 36 23.00 1.18 18.47
C PRO A 36 22.12 1.15 19.72
N VAL A 37 20.86 0.75 19.52
CA VAL A 37 19.94 0.50 20.63
C VAL A 37 20.17 -0.91 21.16
N VAL A 38 20.33 -1.04 22.46
CA VAL A 38 20.42 -2.34 23.13
C VAL A 38 19.09 -2.63 23.80
N VAL A 39 18.60 -3.86 23.64
CA VAL A 39 17.41 -4.35 24.36
C VAL A 39 17.87 -5.14 25.57
N ILE A 40 17.59 -4.64 26.77
CA ILE A 40 17.88 -5.31 28.05
C ILE A 40 16.54 -5.58 28.73
N ASP A 41 16.25 -6.84 29.08
CA ASP A 41 14.99 -7.24 29.75
C ASP A 41 13.69 -6.74 29.09
N ASN A 42 13.65 -6.75 27.74
CA ASN A 42 12.58 -6.19 26.90
C ASN A 42 12.41 -4.65 26.95
N GLU A 43 13.30 -3.93 27.63
CA GLU A 43 13.38 -2.48 27.59
C GLU A 43 14.40 -2.01 26.56
N ILE A 44 14.04 -0.97 25.80
CA ILE A 44 14.88 -0.35 24.79
C ILE A 44 15.75 0.69 25.49
N VAL A 45 17.06 0.42 25.57
CA VAL A 45 18.05 1.37 26.07
C VAL A 45 18.57 2.19 24.89
N ASP A 46 18.20 3.47 24.87
CA ASP A 46 18.56 4.44 23.84
C ASP A 46 19.76 5.27 24.32
N PHE A 47 20.95 5.00 23.78
CA PHE A 47 22.18 5.69 24.17
C PHE A 47 22.27 7.11 23.62
N ASP A 48 21.58 7.42 22.52
CA ASP A 48 21.47 8.79 21.99
C ASP A 48 20.61 9.70 22.89
N ALA A 49 19.92 9.15 23.91
CA ALA A 49 19.16 9.96 24.87
C ALA A 49 20.03 10.65 25.92
N LYS A 50 21.34 10.36 25.98
CA LYS A 50 22.28 10.93 26.96
C LYS A 50 22.88 12.28 26.55
N GLU A 51 22.68 12.73 25.31
CA GLU A 51 23.04 14.11 24.89
C GLU A 51 21.96 15.11 25.37
N LYS A 52 21.98 15.45 26.66
CA LYS A 52 21.27 16.63 27.18
C LYS A 52 22.22 17.83 27.20
N HIS A 53 21.77 18.92 26.58
CA HIS A 53 22.30 20.30 26.62
C HIS A 53 23.50 20.62 25.71
N LYS A 54 23.26 20.71 24.39
CA LYS A 54 23.79 21.84 23.63
C LYS A 54 22.63 22.64 23.06
N SER A 55 22.50 23.86 23.56
CA SER A 55 21.60 24.90 23.05
C SER A 55 21.98 25.23 21.61
N GLY A 56 21.44 24.47 20.65
CA GLY A 56 21.42 24.84 19.25
C GLY A 56 19.97 24.77 18.79
N ASN A 57 19.33 25.92 18.58
CA ASN A 57 17.97 26.12 18.05
C ASN A 57 17.22 24.88 17.53
N VAL A 58 16.80 23.99 18.43
CA VAL A 58 15.75 23.01 18.13
C VAL A 58 14.46 23.77 18.38
N GLY A 59 13.83 24.22 17.30
CA GLY A 59 12.51 24.85 17.37
C GLY A 59 11.61 24.01 18.25
N LYS A 60 11.07 24.63 19.32
CA LYS A 60 10.16 24.00 20.27
C LYS A 60 9.18 23.12 19.51
N CYS A 61 9.34 21.79 19.61
CA CYS A 61 8.37 20.86 19.05
C CYS A 61 7.11 21.01 19.91
N LYS A 62 6.24 21.93 19.52
CA LYS A 62 4.91 22.06 20.09
C LYS A 62 4.31 20.67 19.95
N ILE A 63 3.96 20.05 21.08
CA ILE A 63 3.16 18.84 21.10
C ILE A 63 1.87 19.19 20.37
N ILE A 64 1.80 18.86 19.08
CA ILE A 64 0.56 18.95 18.33
C ILE A 64 -0.29 17.84 18.92
N LYS A 65 -1.29 18.23 19.72
CA LYS A 65 -2.32 17.30 20.22
C LYS A 65 -2.82 16.49 19.02
N PRO A 66 -3.00 15.16 19.14
CA PRO A 66 -3.35 14.34 18.00
C PRO A 66 -4.69 14.83 17.45
N THR A 67 -4.63 15.58 16.35
CA THR A 67 -5.80 15.89 15.55
C THR A 67 -6.28 14.57 15.02
N LYS A 68 -7.55 14.25 15.33
CA LYS A 68 -8.29 13.06 14.89
C LYS A 68 -7.78 12.59 13.53
N PHE A 69 -7.39 11.32 13.45
CA PHE A 69 -7.02 10.63 12.21
C PHE A 69 -8.04 10.97 11.12
N ASN A 70 -7.67 11.90 10.26
CA ASN A 70 -8.47 12.34 9.13
C ASN A 70 -7.73 11.74 7.94
N GLU A 71 -8.31 10.70 7.33
CA GLU A 71 -7.80 10.01 6.13
C GLU A 71 -7.39 10.98 5.00
N LYS A 72 -7.86 12.23 5.06
CA LYS A 72 -7.60 13.30 4.11
C LYS A 72 -6.16 13.87 4.07
N HIS A 73 -5.27 13.50 5.00
CA HIS A 73 -3.94 14.15 5.09
C HIS A 73 -2.76 13.35 4.52
N LEU A 74 -3.01 12.15 3.97
CA LEU A 74 -1.99 11.36 3.28
C LEU A 74 -2.04 11.44 1.76
N TYR A 75 -2.78 12.40 1.23
CA TYR A 75 -2.43 12.95 -0.06
C TYR A 75 -1.17 13.77 0.18
N LEU A 76 -0.08 13.41 -0.50
CA LEU A 76 1.02 14.33 -0.77
C LEU A 76 0.39 15.72 -0.98
N LYS A 77 1.00 16.81 -0.50
CA LYS A 77 0.63 18.17 -0.93
C LYS A 77 0.90 18.39 -2.44
N GLY A 78 0.70 17.40 -3.30
CA GLY A 78 0.22 17.65 -4.65
C GLY A 78 -1.27 17.89 -4.48
N SER A 79 -1.70 19.14 -4.64
CA SER A 79 -3.12 19.36 -4.82
C SER A 79 -3.58 18.45 -5.96
N PHE A 80 -4.70 17.76 -5.80
CA PHE A 80 -5.39 17.21 -6.97
C PHE A 80 -5.73 18.33 -7.98
N ASP A 81 -5.67 19.60 -7.55
CA ASP A 81 -5.82 20.78 -8.40
C ASP A 81 -4.61 21.09 -9.30
N ASP A 82 -3.42 20.51 -9.06
CA ASP A 82 -2.25 20.70 -9.94
C ASP A 82 -2.17 19.65 -11.07
N LEU A 83 -2.96 18.58 -10.98
CA LEU A 83 -3.35 17.80 -12.17
C LEU A 83 -4.54 18.52 -12.75
N GLU A 84 -4.28 19.55 -13.54
CA GLU A 84 -5.25 20.10 -14.46
C GLU A 84 -5.73 18.93 -15.33
N VAL A 85 -6.85 18.29 -14.94
CA VAL A 85 -7.63 17.42 -15.82
C VAL A 85 -8.37 18.36 -16.77
N CYS A 86 -7.61 19.21 -17.48
CA CYS A 86 -8.02 19.63 -18.81
C CYS A 86 -8.33 18.34 -19.56
N ALA A 87 -9.38 18.35 -20.38
CA ALA A 87 -9.70 17.23 -21.24
C ALA A 87 -8.45 16.83 -22.05
N LEU A 88 -7.68 15.87 -21.51
CA LEU A 88 -6.51 15.33 -22.17
C LEU A 88 -7.09 14.64 -23.40
N ASP A 89 -6.60 15.02 -24.58
CA ASP A 89 -6.91 14.23 -25.75
C ASP A 89 -6.44 12.78 -25.54
N ALA A 90 -6.98 11.85 -26.33
CA ALA A 90 -6.73 10.42 -26.14
C ALA A 90 -5.22 10.07 -26.15
N LYS A 91 -4.39 10.86 -26.86
CA LYS A 91 -2.93 10.66 -26.90
C LYS A 91 -2.27 11.06 -25.58
N ASN A 92 -2.63 12.20 -25.01
CA ASN A 92 -2.08 12.63 -23.73
C ASN A 92 -2.52 11.70 -22.58
N LEU A 93 -3.74 11.15 -22.66
CA LEU A 93 -4.23 10.17 -21.68
C LEU A 93 -3.45 8.85 -21.74
N ALA A 94 -3.18 8.32 -22.94
CA ALA A 94 -2.38 7.09 -23.10
C ALA A 94 -0.95 7.26 -22.57
N VAL A 95 -0.29 8.38 -22.86
CA VAL A 95 1.06 8.68 -22.34
C VAL A 95 1.05 8.80 -20.81
N LEU A 96 0.02 9.42 -20.23
CA LEU A 96 -0.13 9.50 -18.78
C LEU A 96 -0.35 8.10 -18.16
N ALA A 97 -1.15 7.26 -18.81
CA ALA A 97 -1.41 5.90 -18.37
C ALA A 97 -0.15 5.04 -18.38
N GLU A 98 0.68 5.12 -19.43
CA GLU A 98 1.97 4.43 -19.49
C GLU A 98 2.91 4.86 -18.36
N LYS A 99 3.03 6.18 -18.13
CA LYS A 99 3.84 6.71 -17.02
C LYS A 99 3.34 6.25 -15.65
N THR A 100 2.02 6.23 -15.47
CA THR A 100 1.37 5.76 -14.23
C THR A 100 1.69 4.28 -13.99
N MET A 101 1.57 3.47 -15.04
CA MET A 101 1.88 2.05 -14.98
C MET A 101 3.36 1.78 -14.68
N GLN A 102 4.28 2.51 -15.31
CA GLN A 102 5.72 2.43 -15.03
C GLN A 102 6.04 2.83 -13.59
N ALA A 103 5.44 3.91 -13.08
CA ALA A 103 5.59 4.34 -11.70
C ALA A 103 5.07 3.29 -10.72
N TRP A 104 3.95 2.65 -11.04
CA TRP A 104 3.40 1.54 -10.24
C TRP A 104 4.36 0.34 -10.17
N PHE A 105 4.95 -0.09 -11.28
CA PHE A 105 5.93 -1.17 -11.28
C PHE A 105 7.19 -0.81 -10.50
N LEU A 106 7.74 0.37 -10.74
CA LEU A 106 8.92 0.86 -10.04
C LEU A 106 8.70 0.90 -8.51
N MET A 107 7.52 1.38 -8.09
CA MET A 107 7.13 1.46 -6.69
C MET A 107 6.99 0.06 -6.06
N ARG A 108 6.36 -0.91 -6.76
CA ARG A 108 6.27 -2.30 -6.26
C ARG A 108 7.64 -2.96 -6.15
N ASP A 109 8.51 -2.79 -7.14
CA ASP A 109 9.84 -3.39 -7.11
C ASP A 109 10.77 -2.73 -6.09
N GLY A 110 10.68 -1.40 -5.94
CA GLY A 110 11.33 -0.67 -4.85
C GLY A 110 10.88 -1.18 -3.49
N ALA A 111 9.57 -1.36 -3.30
CA ALA A 111 9.01 -1.88 -2.06
C ALA A 111 9.49 -3.32 -1.78
N LYS A 112 9.53 -4.22 -2.77
CA LYS A 112 10.13 -5.56 -2.61
C LYS A 112 11.58 -5.50 -2.12
N LYS A 113 12.40 -4.62 -2.71
CA LYS A 113 13.79 -4.42 -2.27
C LYS A 113 13.87 -3.92 -0.84
N LEU A 114 12.99 -3.00 -0.42
CA LEU A 114 12.92 -2.55 0.96
C LEU A 114 12.51 -3.67 1.91
N MET A 115 11.53 -4.50 1.53
CA MET A 115 11.10 -5.66 2.32
C MET A 115 12.20 -6.73 2.46
N SER A 116 13.13 -6.82 1.51
CA SER A 116 14.30 -7.71 1.65
C SER A 116 15.30 -7.25 2.72
N LYS A 117 15.27 -5.96 3.09
CA LYS A 117 16.16 -5.36 4.09
C LYS A 117 15.49 -5.15 5.45
N TYR A 118 14.22 -4.79 5.45
CA TYR A 118 13.44 -4.49 6.64
C TYR A 118 12.33 -5.52 6.79
N MET A 119 12.22 -6.12 7.97
CA MET A 119 11.18 -7.12 8.24
C MET A 119 9.80 -6.44 8.25
N VAL A 120 8.87 -7.03 7.52
CA VAL A 120 7.48 -6.60 7.46
C VAL A 120 6.58 -7.77 7.83
N TYR A 121 5.63 -7.51 8.72
CA TYR A 121 4.67 -8.48 9.18
C TYR A 121 3.25 -8.02 8.89
N VAL A 122 2.40 -8.92 8.46
CA VAL A 122 0.95 -8.71 8.31
C VAL A 122 0.22 -9.58 9.34
N CYS A 123 -0.92 -9.10 9.83
CA CYS A 123 -1.76 -9.90 10.71
C CYS A 123 -2.75 -10.74 9.88
N GLY A 124 -2.70 -12.07 9.97
CA GLY A 124 -3.61 -12.95 9.21
C GLY A 124 -5.10 -12.83 9.53
N TYR A 125 -5.47 -12.02 10.53
CA TYR A 125 -6.87 -11.80 10.96
C TYR A 125 -7.40 -10.40 10.69
N CYS A 126 -6.53 -9.40 10.46
CA CYS A 126 -6.94 -8.01 10.25
C CYS A 126 -5.93 -7.29 9.36
N GLN A 127 -6.32 -6.17 8.75
CA GLN A 127 -5.51 -5.43 7.78
C GLN A 127 -4.35 -4.60 8.39
N GLN A 128 -3.79 -5.02 9.52
CA GLN A 128 -2.66 -4.33 10.12
C GLN A 128 -1.35 -4.89 9.60
N VAL A 129 -0.45 -3.98 9.25
CA VAL A 129 0.93 -4.25 8.85
C VAL A 129 1.86 -3.60 9.87
N HIS A 130 2.93 -4.31 10.21
CA HIS A 130 4.00 -3.85 11.09
C HIS A 130 5.32 -3.89 10.32
N VAL A 131 6.07 -2.80 10.37
CA VAL A 131 7.42 -2.72 9.80
C VAL A 131 8.41 -2.59 10.95
N GLY A 132 9.31 -3.56 11.08
CA GLY A 132 10.26 -3.61 12.19
C GLY A 132 10.64 -5.05 12.55
N PRO A 133 11.65 -5.25 13.41
CA PRO A 133 12.26 -6.55 13.65
C PRO A 133 11.32 -7.58 14.28
N LYS A 134 10.32 -7.14 15.07
CA LYS A 134 9.36 -8.01 15.74
C LYS A 134 7.98 -7.40 15.71
N GLY A 135 6.98 -8.17 15.27
CA GLY A 135 5.58 -7.76 15.28
C GLY A 135 5.14 -7.17 16.62
N ALA A 136 4.36 -6.08 16.56
CA ALA A 136 3.91 -5.37 17.75
C ALA A 136 3.09 -6.28 18.68
N LYS A 137 3.43 -6.32 19.97
CA LYS A 137 2.73 -7.15 20.98
C LYS A 137 1.42 -6.51 21.47
N THR A 138 0.81 -5.63 20.68
CA THR A 138 -0.40 -4.92 21.09
C THR A 138 -1.61 -5.86 21.05
N SER A 139 -2.44 -5.83 22.10
CA SER A 139 -3.69 -6.59 22.16
C SER A 139 -4.84 -5.81 21.54
N GLU A 140 -4.65 -5.37 20.30
CA GLU A 140 -5.58 -4.47 19.61
C GLU A 140 -6.17 -4.99 18.31
N CYS A 141 -5.92 -6.26 18.00
CA CYS A 141 -6.47 -6.93 16.85
C CYS A 141 -7.99 -6.92 16.92
N LYS A 142 -8.62 -6.33 15.89
CA LYS A 142 -10.08 -6.36 15.68
C LYS A 142 -10.50 -7.45 14.70
N GLY A 143 -9.59 -8.36 14.38
CA GLY A 143 -9.83 -9.46 13.46
C GLY A 143 -10.77 -10.52 14.03
N TYR A 144 -11.10 -11.52 13.19
CA TYR A 144 -12.01 -12.60 13.57
C TYR A 144 -11.60 -13.28 14.89
N LYS A 145 -12.60 -13.60 15.72
CA LYS A 145 -12.46 -14.24 17.05
C LYS A 145 -11.42 -13.55 17.96
N ASN A 146 -11.35 -12.21 17.94
CA ASN A 146 -10.38 -11.48 18.75
C ASN A 146 -10.53 -11.74 20.27
N TYR A 147 -11.75 -11.88 20.80
CA TYR A 147 -11.99 -12.16 22.22
C TYR A 147 -11.28 -13.45 22.67
N GLN A 148 -11.38 -14.52 21.88
CA GLN A 148 -10.71 -15.81 22.15
C GLN A 148 -9.18 -15.71 22.05
N ARG A 149 -8.67 -14.77 21.25
CA ARG A 149 -7.22 -14.52 21.09
C ARG A 149 -6.70 -13.41 22.00
N SER A 150 -7.54 -12.91 22.92
CA SER A 150 -7.25 -11.78 23.81
C SER A 150 -6.81 -10.52 23.06
N GLY A 151 -7.36 -10.29 21.87
CA GLY A 151 -7.02 -9.16 21.01
C GLY A 151 -5.62 -9.20 20.40
N ARG A 152 -4.86 -10.30 20.51
CA ARG A 152 -3.49 -10.38 19.99
C ARG A 152 -3.47 -10.50 18.47
N HIS A 153 -2.43 -9.97 17.84
CA HIS A 153 -2.17 -10.16 16.41
C HIS A 153 -1.56 -11.53 16.12
N GLY A 154 -1.95 -12.12 14.98
CA GLY A 154 -1.30 -13.30 14.43
C GLY A 154 -0.34 -12.86 13.33
N TRP A 155 0.85 -12.42 13.71
CA TRP A 155 1.85 -11.89 12.79
C TRP A 155 2.41 -13.00 11.90
N GLN A 156 2.48 -12.73 10.61
CA GLN A 156 3.09 -13.55 9.57
C GLN A 156 3.98 -12.65 8.73
N GLU A 157 5.00 -13.22 8.08
CA GLU A 157 5.84 -12.47 7.15
C GLU A 157 4.98 -11.96 5.98
N ALA A 158 5.10 -10.67 5.68
CA ALA A 158 4.31 -10.04 4.64
C ALA A 158 4.93 -10.25 3.26
N THR A 159 4.07 -10.40 2.26
CA THR A 159 4.43 -10.37 0.84
C THR A 159 4.17 -8.98 0.26
N ILE A 160 4.64 -8.75 -0.98
CA ILE A 160 4.37 -7.49 -1.68
C ILE A 160 2.87 -7.20 -1.85
N ASP A 161 2.05 -8.24 -1.95
CA ASP A 161 0.60 -8.12 -2.11
C ASP A 161 -0.11 -7.80 -0.80
N ASP A 162 0.49 -8.12 0.35
CA ASP A 162 0.00 -7.67 1.66
C ASP A 162 0.30 -6.19 1.88
N LEU A 163 1.41 -5.71 1.33
CA LEU A 163 1.83 -4.31 1.42
C LEU A 163 1.10 -3.42 0.40
N ILE A 164 0.95 -3.91 -0.82
CA ILE A 164 0.33 -3.23 -1.97
C ILE A 164 -0.64 -4.23 -2.62
N PRO A 165 -1.88 -4.33 -2.12
CA PRO A 165 -2.88 -5.23 -2.68
C PRO A 165 -3.18 -4.87 -4.14
N PRO A 166 -3.01 -5.80 -5.11
CA PRO A 166 -3.19 -5.51 -6.53
C PRO A 166 -4.65 -5.28 -6.94
N GLY A 167 -5.63 -5.69 -6.12
CA GLY A 167 -7.06 -5.50 -6.40
C GLY A 167 -7.47 -5.99 -7.78
N TYR A 168 -7.59 -7.29 -7.99
CA TYR A 168 -7.89 -7.85 -9.31
C TYR A 168 -9.30 -7.51 -9.79
N VAL A 169 -9.40 -7.14 -11.06
CA VAL A 169 -10.64 -6.83 -11.77
C VAL A 169 -10.70 -7.61 -13.08
N TRP A 170 -11.91 -7.82 -13.60
CA TRP A 170 -12.10 -8.43 -14.92
C TRP A 170 -11.62 -7.49 -16.01
N HIS A 171 -10.90 -8.04 -16.98
CA HIS A 171 -10.50 -7.30 -18.17
C HIS A 171 -11.70 -7.09 -19.09
N VAL A 172 -11.89 -5.86 -19.55
CA VAL A 172 -12.97 -5.49 -20.48
C VAL A 172 -12.38 -5.19 -21.86
N GLN A 173 -12.64 -6.03 -22.87
CA GLN A 173 -12.08 -5.82 -24.21
C GLN A 173 -12.62 -4.56 -24.90
N ASP A 174 -13.91 -4.25 -24.73
CA ASP A 174 -14.55 -3.03 -25.23
C ASP A 174 -15.23 -2.26 -24.10
N CYS A 175 -14.59 -1.19 -23.63
CA CYS A 175 -15.13 -0.33 -22.56
C CYS A 175 -16.38 0.46 -22.96
N ARG A 176 -16.69 0.57 -24.26
CA ARG A 176 -17.92 1.20 -24.77
C ARG A 176 -19.02 0.19 -25.02
N GLY A 177 -18.71 -1.11 -24.89
CA GLY A 177 -19.65 -2.20 -25.03
C GLY A 177 -20.58 -2.36 -23.82
N PRO A 178 -21.48 -3.37 -23.87
CA PRO A 178 -22.33 -3.70 -22.75
C PRO A 178 -21.51 -4.22 -21.55
N PRO A 179 -22.06 -4.11 -20.31
CA PRO A 179 -21.42 -4.69 -19.13
C PRO A 179 -21.20 -6.20 -19.28
N LEU A 180 -20.11 -6.70 -18.68
CA LEU A 180 -19.76 -8.12 -18.71
C LEU A 180 -20.88 -8.99 -18.07
N PRO A 181 -21.49 -9.94 -18.81
CA PRO A 181 -22.49 -10.84 -18.25
C PRO A 181 -21.89 -11.77 -17.19
N THR A 182 -22.65 -12.04 -16.13
CA THR A 182 -22.17 -12.91 -15.04
C THR A 182 -22.03 -14.37 -15.49
N GLU A 183 -22.84 -14.79 -16.46
CA GLU A 183 -22.87 -16.12 -17.06
C GLU A 183 -21.56 -16.44 -17.80
N LEU A 184 -20.89 -15.41 -18.33
CA LEU A 184 -19.66 -15.54 -19.12
C LEU A 184 -18.37 -15.34 -18.32
N ARG A 185 -18.47 -15.20 -16.98
CA ARG A 185 -17.30 -14.95 -16.10
C ARG A 185 -16.15 -15.94 -16.27
N VAL A 186 -16.44 -17.16 -16.69
CA VAL A 186 -15.44 -18.21 -16.89
C VAL A 186 -14.53 -17.95 -18.10
N PHE A 187 -14.93 -17.06 -19.01
CA PHE A 187 -14.17 -16.71 -20.21
C PHE A 187 -13.30 -15.46 -20.00
N PHE A 188 -13.67 -14.57 -19.09
CA PHE A 188 -12.94 -13.32 -18.89
C PHE A 188 -11.56 -13.54 -18.25
N GLY A 189 -10.59 -12.75 -18.71
CA GLY A 189 -9.32 -12.58 -18.02
C GLY A 189 -9.43 -11.57 -16.89
N ALA A 190 -8.38 -11.48 -16.09
CA ALA A 190 -8.28 -10.53 -14.98
C ALA A 190 -6.93 -9.80 -15.00
N ALA A 191 -6.90 -8.63 -14.40
CA ALA A 191 -5.68 -7.84 -14.20
C ALA A 191 -5.77 -7.06 -12.87
N PRO A 192 -4.64 -6.62 -12.28
CA PRO A 192 -4.68 -5.66 -11.19
C PRO A 192 -5.40 -4.38 -11.62
N ALA A 193 -6.20 -3.78 -10.72
CA ALA A 193 -7.03 -2.61 -11.05
C ALA A 193 -6.25 -1.45 -11.68
N VAL A 194 -5.02 -1.20 -11.21
CA VAL A 194 -4.15 -0.16 -11.76
C VAL A 194 -3.73 -0.48 -13.19
N ILE A 195 -3.46 -1.75 -13.50
CA ILE A 195 -3.08 -2.18 -14.85
C ILE A 195 -4.27 -2.05 -15.79
N GLU A 196 -5.44 -2.56 -15.40
CA GLU A 196 -6.66 -2.45 -16.21
C GLU A 196 -7.01 -0.97 -16.47
N LEU A 197 -6.95 -0.12 -15.45
CA LEU A 197 -7.21 1.31 -15.58
C LEU A 197 -6.29 1.96 -16.62
N CYS A 198 -4.99 1.67 -16.58
CA CYS A 198 -4.03 2.22 -17.52
C CYS A 198 -4.24 1.67 -18.95
N VAL A 199 -4.56 0.38 -19.09
CA VAL A 199 -4.85 -0.23 -20.40
C VAL A 199 -6.11 0.39 -21.02
N GLN A 200 -7.17 0.59 -20.24
CA GLN A 200 -8.40 1.26 -20.70
C GLN A 200 -8.15 2.72 -21.13
N ALA A 201 -7.16 3.37 -20.51
CA ALA A 201 -6.71 4.70 -20.88
C ALA A 201 -5.78 4.73 -22.12
N GLY A 202 -5.50 3.58 -22.74
CA GLY A 202 -4.73 3.44 -23.98
C GLY A 202 -3.27 3.03 -23.81
N ALA A 203 -2.84 2.64 -22.59
CA ALA A 203 -1.49 2.11 -22.40
C ALA A 203 -1.36 0.70 -23.00
N ALA A 204 -0.16 0.37 -23.48
CA ALA A 204 0.14 -0.98 -23.94
C ALA A 204 0.01 -2.02 -22.80
N ILE A 205 -0.52 -3.19 -23.13
CA ILE A 205 -0.68 -4.30 -22.19
C ILE A 205 0.71 -4.91 -21.89
N PRO A 206 1.15 -4.95 -20.62
CA PRO A 206 2.44 -5.55 -20.27
C PRO A 206 2.45 -7.06 -20.51
N GLU A 207 3.58 -7.60 -20.96
CA GLU A 207 3.74 -9.03 -21.26
C GLU A 207 3.32 -9.94 -20.10
N ASP A 208 3.74 -9.59 -18.87
CA ASP A 208 3.45 -10.37 -17.67
C ASP A 208 1.95 -10.55 -17.38
N TYR A 209 1.10 -9.65 -17.89
CA TYR A 209 -0.35 -9.68 -17.66
C TYR A 209 -1.16 -10.15 -18.87
N LYS A 210 -0.57 -10.25 -20.07
CA LYS A 210 -1.30 -10.67 -21.28
C LYS A 210 -2.01 -12.01 -21.11
N ALA A 211 -1.32 -13.01 -20.57
CA ALA A 211 -1.88 -14.33 -20.32
C ALA A 211 -3.00 -14.29 -19.27
N MET A 212 -2.88 -13.42 -18.26
CA MET A 212 -3.90 -13.27 -17.22
C MET A 212 -5.16 -12.58 -17.76
N MET A 213 -4.99 -11.66 -18.71
CA MET A 213 -6.06 -10.91 -19.38
C MET A 213 -6.78 -11.72 -20.47
N ARG A 214 -6.30 -12.93 -20.82
CA ARG A 214 -6.96 -13.87 -21.75
C ARG A 214 -7.36 -13.24 -23.08
N LEU A 215 -6.43 -12.50 -23.69
CA LEU A 215 -6.65 -11.80 -24.96
C LEU A 215 -6.85 -12.76 -26.15
N ASP A 216 -6.47 -14.02 -25.98
CA ASP A 216 -6.58 -15.12 -26.94
C ASP A 216 -7.89 -15.91 -26.81
N VAL A 217 -8.71 -15.64 -25.80
CA VAL A 217 -9.99 -16.32 -25.59
C VAL A 217 -11.10 -15.57 -26.31
N VAL A 218 -11.77 -16.27 -27.23
CA VAL A 218 -13.00 -15.77 -27.87
C VAL A 218 -14.14 -15.93 -26.86
N VAL A 219 -14.78 -14.81 -26.51
CA VAL A 219 -15.95 -14.81 -25.61
C VAL A 219 -17.19 -15.13 -26.45
N PRO A 220 -17.93 -16.22 -26.17
CA PRO A 220 -19.14 -16.57 -26.90
C PRO A 220 -20.29 -15.63 -26.53
N ASP A 221 -21.26 -15.49 -27.43
CA ASP A 221 -22.51 -14.80 -27.10
C ASP A 221 -23.36 -15.62 -26.11
N LEU A 222 -24.21 -14.95 -25.34
CA LEU A 222 -25.15 -15.62 -24.42
C LEU A 222 -26.05 -16.64 -25.14
N SER A 223 -26.38 -16.39 -26.42
CA SER A 223 -27.17 -17.32 -27.24
C SER A 223 -26.40 -18.57 -27.67
N GLU A 224 -25.07 -18.50 -27.70
CA GLU A 224 -24.18 -19.62 -28.06
C GLU A 224 -23.92 -20.52 -26.87
N LEU A 225 -23.91 -19.98 -25.64
CA LEU A 225 -23.78 -20.77 -24.41
C LEU A 225 -24.82 -21.88 -24.30
N ASN A 226 -26.06 -21.58 -24.71
CA ASN A 226 -27.18 -22.51 -24.65
C ASN A 226 -27.10 -23.64 -25.69
N LYS A 227 -26.16 -23.56 -26.64
CA LYS A 227 -25.95 -24.57 -27.68
C LYS A 227 -24.86 -25.58 -27.35
N VAL A 228 -24.18 -25.42 -26.20
CA VAL A 228 -23.07 -26.26 -25.73
C VAL A 228 -23.50 -27.26 -24.64
N VAL A 229 -24.82 -27.38 -24.40
CA VAL A 229 -25.41 -28.35 -23.45
C VAL A 229 -25.98 -29.56 -24.17
#